data_AF-A0A3S1CT11-F1
#
_entry.id   AF-A0A3S1CT11-F1
#
_cell.length_a   1.000
_cell.length_b   1.000
_cell.length_c   1.000
_cell.angle_alpha   90.00
_cell.angle_beta   90.00
_cell.angle_gamma   90.00
#
_symmetry.space_group_name_H-M   'P 1'
#
loop_
_entity.id
_entity.type
_entity.pdbx_description
1 polymer ?
#
loop_
_entity_poly.entity_id
_entity_poly.type
_entity_poly.pdbx_seq_one_letter_code
_entity_poly.pdbx_strand_id
1 'polypeptide(L)'
;AAAHEQLQLADAGFEPLPIRRGAGGGLATIDNAGKPRQFVEVVQDLPAAVPGWRLWLLTPADAALSSAANTARLTTLLGLLLMGLLAFVLTRRQRARRLRQEALARMNAELESRVSTRTAELTRSNTALAGEIAERENAEAKVRRLRDDLAQANRLSILGQIAAGVAHEINQPVAAIRTYAENAGRFLETGKTEPASGNLTSIVSMTERIGAITGTLRTFARRPGVAASPLPVREAIDGALSLLSGRIRDSGVTIVKPRGNASPVVMASRIRLEQILVNLLQNALDAMKDQPDPRIEIQLAEHNDRVLISVRDNGPGLGPEAAGNLFMPFQTTKEKGLGLGLVISQEIAQELGGTLRLDPGNGIGASFTIDLRRIE
;
A
#
# COMPACT_ATOMS: atom_id res chain seq x y z
N ALA A 1 -54.64 -1.38 118.64
CA ALA A 1 -55.40 -1.70 119.87
C ALA A 1 -55.21 -3.16 120.29
N ALA A 2 -55.71 -4.16 119.55
CA ALA A 2 -55.51 -5.59 119.88
C ALA A 2 -54.03 -6.04 119.99
N ALA A 3 -53.12 -5.40 119.25
CA ALA A 3 -51.68 -5.70 119.32
C ALA A 3 -50.99 -5.22 120.61
N HIS A 4 -51.48 -4.16 121.26
CA HIS A 4 -50.87 -3.65 122.50
C HIS A 4 -51.09 -4.61 123.67
N GLU A 5 -52.24 -5.30 123.70
CA GLU A 5 -52.62 -6.22 124.77
C GLU A 5 -51.91 -7.58 124.66
N GLN A 6 -51.61 -8.05 123.44
CA GLN A 6 -50.94 -9.34 123.21
C GLN A 6 -49.41 -9.32 123.36
N LEU A 7 -48.77 -8.16 123.24
CA LEU A 7 -47.31 -8.07 123.16
C LEU A 7 -46.63 -7.28 124.29
N GLN A 8 -47.37 -6.86 125.32
CA GLN A 8 -46.82 -6.10 126.46
C GLN A 8 -45.94 -4.92 126.02
N LEU A 9 -46.35 -4.21 124.98
CA LEU A 9 -45.61 -3.08 124.42
C LEU A 9 -46.05 -1.79 125.12
N ALA A 10 -45.08 -1.08 125.71
CA ALA A 10 -45.28 0.24 126.33
C ALA A 10 -45.82 1.26 125.31
N ASP A 11 -46.53 2.30 125.80
CA ASP A 11 -47.34 3.35 125.10
C ASP A 11 -46.66 4.14 123.95
N ALA A 12 -45.97 3.47 123.03
CA ALA A 12 -45.44 4.05 121.80
C ALA A 12 -46.41 3.75 120.64
N GLY A 13 -47.05 4.79 120.12
CA GLY A 13 -47.95 4.67 118.97
C GLY A 13 -47.22 4.10 117.75
N PHE A 14 -47.70 2.97 117.23
CA PHE A 14 -47.27 2.46 115.93
C PHE A 14 -47.83 3.34 114.83
N GLU A 15 -47.03 4.26 114.30
CA GLU A 15 -47.40 4.95 113.06
C GLU A 15 -47.30 3.96 111.89
N PRO A 16 -48.37 3.81 111.08
CA PRO A 16 -48.33 2.93 109.93
C PRO A 16 -47.26 3.42 108.96
N LEU A 17 -46.33 2.53 108.59
CA LEU A 17 -45.32 2.83 107.60
C LEU A 17 -46.04 3.26 106.30
N PRO A 18 -45.73 4.45 105.72
CA PRO A 18 -46.43 4.98 104.57
C PRO A 18 -46.01 4.22 103.29
N ILE A 19 -46.54 2.99 103.15
CA ILE A 19 -46.28 2.09 102.03
C ILE A 19 -47.33 2.34 100.95
N ARG A 20 -46.88 2.69 99.75
CA ARG A 20 -47.72 2.71 98.54
C ARG A 20 -47.37 1.51 97.68
N ARG A 21 -48.34 0.65 97.40
CA ARG A 21 -48.14 -0.59 96.64
C ARG A 21 -48.41 -0.37 95.15
N GLY A 22 -47.53 -0.89 94.29
CA GLY A 22 -47.73 -0.89 92.84
C GLY A 22 -48.81 -1.89 92.41
N ALA A 23 -49.51 -1.58 91.31
CA ALA A 23 -50.69 -2.32 90.84
C ALA A 23 -50.45 -3.80 90.45
N GLY A 24 -49.20 -4.27 90.40
CA GLY A 24 -48.83 -5.62 89.97
C GLY A 24 -48.49 -6.62 91.10
N GLY A 25 -48.46 -6.18 92.37
CA GLY A 25 -47.98 -6.99 93.49
C GLY A 25 -46.45 -7.23 93.45
N GLY A 26 -45.78 -7.11 94.60
CA GLY A 26 -44.34 -7.39 94.71
C GLY A 26 -43.40 -6.18 94.61
N LEU A 27 -43.89 -4.96 94.32
CA LEU A 27 -43.11 -3.71 94.42
C LEU A 27 -43.83 -2.72 95.34
N ALA A 28 -43.15 -2.34 96.42
CA ALA A 28 -43.61 -1.39 97.43
C ALA A 28 -42.75 -0.11 97.37
N THR A 29 -43.39 1.05 97.35
CA THR A 29 -42.70 2.34 97.49
C THR A 29 -42.88 2.83 98.91
N ILE A 30 -41.78 3.15 99.57
CA ILE A 30 -41.76 3.68 100.94
C ILE A 30 -41.19 5.08 100.87
N ASP A 31 -41.98 6.05 101.34
CA ASP A 31 -41.54 7.44 101.44
C ASP A 31 -41.07 7.72 102.87
N ASN A 32 -39.76 7.86 103.05
CA ASN A 32 -39.18 8.26 104.31
C ASN A 32 -38.58 9.67 104.15
N ALA A 33 -39.22 10.67 104.78
CA ALA A 33 -38.82 12.07 104.77
C ALA A 33 -38.64 12.69 103.36
N GLY A 34 -39.53 12.35 102.40
CA GLY A 34 -39.59 12.98 101.08
C GLY A 34 -38.68 12.34 100.02
N LYS A 35 -38.08 11.18 100.31
CA LYS A 35 -37.30 10.40 99.34
C LYS A 35 -37.96 9.03 99.11
N PRO A 36 -38.80 8.90 98.08
CA PRO A 36 -39.42 7.62 97.77
C PRO A 36 -38.36 6.61 97.35
N ARG A 37 -38.32 5.45 98.00
CA ARG A 37 -37.47 4.30 97.63
C ARG A 37 -38.34 3.11 97.26
N GLN A 38 -37.91 2.37 96.24
CA GLN A 38 -38.63 1.20 95.76
C GLN A 38 -38.01 -0.08 96.33
N PHE A 39 -38.87 -0.95 96.82
CA PHE A 39 -38.52 -2.22 97.43
C PHE A 39 -39.30 -3.34 96.75
N VAL A 40 -38.68 -4.49 96.60
CA VAL A 40 -39.41 -5.73 96.32
C VAL A 40 -40.00 -6.23 97.64
N GLU A 41 -41.32 -6.39 97.67
CA GLU A 41 -42.10 -6.85 98.84
C GLU A 41 -42.29 -8.37 98.74
N VAL A 42 -41.82 -9.10 99.75
CA VAL A 42 -42.08 -10.53 99.94
C VAL A 42 -42.84 -10.71 101.25
N VAL A 43 -44.02 -11.33 101.18
CA VAL A 43 -44.88 -11.57 102.35
C VAL A 43 -44.77 -13.03 102.75
N GLN A 44 -44.52 -13.29 104.03
CA GLN A 44 -44.49 -14.64 104.58
C GLN A 44 -45.33 -14.71 105.86
N ASP A 45 -46.24 -15.68 105.95
CA ASP A 45 -47.02 -15.92 107.18
C ASP A 45 -46.14 -16.52 108.27
N LEU A 46 -46.21 -15.97 109.49
CA LEU A 46 -45.42 -16.47 110.62
C LEU A 46 -46.08 -17.73 111.23
N PRO A 47 -45.29 -18.73 111.64
CA PRO A 47 -45.81 -20.00 112.15
C PRO A 47 -46.54 -19.85 113.50
N ALA A 48 -47.28 -20.91 113.85
CA ALA A 48 -48.36 -21.00 114.86
C ALA A 48 -48.09 -20.44 116.28
N ALA A 49 -46.86 -20.03 116.61
CA ALA A 49 -46.54 -19.35 117.87
C ALA A 49 -47.17 -17.95 117.97
N VAL A 50 -47.48 -17.31 116.83
CA VAL A 50 -48.21 -16.03 116.80
C VAL A 50 -49.24 -16.03 115.65
N PRO A 51 -50.41 -16.67 115.85
CA PRO A 51 -51.44 -16.76 114.82
C PRO A 51 -51.88 -15.37 114.35
N GLY A 52 -51.96 -15.17 113.03
CA GLY A 52 -52.44 -13.91 112.42
C GLY A 52 -51.35 -12.91 112.05
N TRP A 53 -50.07 -13.21 112.30
CA TRP A 53 -48.95 -12.32 111.97
C TRP A 53 -48.37 -12.60 110.58
N ARG A 54 -48.13 -11.53 109.81
CA ARG A 54 -47.47 -11.57 108.49
C ARG A 54 -46.15 -10.81 108.54
N LEU A 55 -45.07 -11.46 108.15
CA LEU A 55 -43.76 -10.84 107.98
C LEU A 55 -43.67 -10.24 106.57
N TRP A 56 -43.37 -8.94 106.51
CA TRP A 56 -43.07 -8.24 105.26
C TRP A 56 -41.56 -8.03 105.14
N LEU A 57 -40.92 -8.71 104.19
CA LEU A 57 -39.52 -8.48 103.83
C LEU A 57 -39.46 -7.49 102.67
N LEU A 58 -38.73 -6.39 102.87
CA LEU A 58 -38.59 -5.30 101.91
C LEU A 58 -37.13 -5.22 101.47
N THR A 59 -36.83 -5.64 100.23
CA THR A 59 -35.46 -5.59 99.67
C THR A 59 -35.31 -4.42 98.70
N PRO A 60 -34.26 -3.59 98.79
CA PRO A 60 -34.15 -2.39 97.97
C PRO A 60 -34.01 -2.73 96.48
N ALA A 61 -34.96 -2.27 95.67
CA ALA A 61 -35.03 -2.51 94.23
C ALA A 61 -34.37 -1.38 93.42
N ASP A 62 -34.09 -0.23 94.05
CA ASP A 62 -33.60 0.98 93.38
C ASP A 62 -32.32 0.73 92.55
N ALA A 63 -31.38 -0.06 93.06
CA ALA A 63 -30.14 -0.40 92.36
C ALA A 63 -30.36 -1.33 91.15
N ALA A 64 -31.27 -2.29 91.27
CA ALA A 64 -31.61 -3.22 90.18
C ALA A 64 -32.40 -2.51 89.07
N LEU A 65 -33.38 -1.68 89.44
CA LEU A 65 -34.21 -0.92 88.50
C LEU A 65 -33.41 0.17 87.78
N SER A 66 -32.54 0.88 88.49
CA SER A 66 -31.65 1.87 87.87
C SER A 66 -30.61 1.24 86.94
N SER A 67 -30.06 0.07 87.30
CA SER A 67 -29.16 -0.69 86.43
C SER A 67 -29.87 -1.16 85.15
N ALA A 68 -31.05 -1.78 85.27
CA ALA A 68 -31.86 -2.22 84.14
C ALA A 68 -32.28 -1.05 83.22
N ALA A 69 -32.65 0.09 83.81
CA ALA A 69 -32.98 1.29 83.06
C ALA A 69 -31.77 1.85 82.31
N ASN A 70 -30.59 1.87 82.93
CA ASN A 70 -29.35 2.33 82.29
C ASN A 70 -28.88 1.38 81.18
N THR A 71 -28.96 0.06 81.37
CA THR A 71 -28.64 -0.91 80.30
C THR A 71 -29.60 -0.77 79.12
N ALA A 72 -30.91 -0.62 79.37
CA ALA A 72 -31.91 -0.42 78.32
C ALA A 72 -31.68 0.88 77.54
N ARG A 73 -31.30 1.97 78.23
CA ARG A 73 -30.92 3.24 77.57
C ARG A 73 -29.68 3.04 76.70
N LEU A 74 -28.63 2.41 77.22
CA LEU A 74 -27.39 2.18 76.49
C LEU A 74 -27.59 1.28 75.27
N THR A 75 -28.36 0.20 75.38
CA THR A 75 -28.66 -0.69 74.23
C THR A 75 -29.50 0.03 73.17
N THR A 76 -30.45 0.88 73.60
CA THR A 76 -31.26 1.67 72.67
C THR A 76 -30.41 2.71 71.95
N LEU A 77 -29.55 3.43 72.68
CA LEU A 77 -28.62 4.41 72.11
C LEU A 77 -27.64 3.74 71.14
N LEU A 78 -27.08 2.57 71.51
CA LEU A 78 -26.21 1.81 70.63
C LEU A 78 -26.95 1.33 69.37
N GLY A 79 -28.19 0.86 69.50
CA GLY A 79 -29.03 0.45 68.37
C GLY A 79 -29.34 1.61 67.41
N LEU A 80 -29.68 2.79 67.94
CA LEU A 80 -29.88 4.01 67.15
C LEU A 80 -28.59 4.45 66.45
N LEU A 81 -27.45 4.38 67.15
CA LEU A 81 -26.14 4.72 66.60
C LEU A 81 -25.76 3.76 65.46
N LEU A 82 -25.98 2.45 65.62
CA LEU A 82 -25.75 1.45 64.60
C LEU A 82 -26.67 1.64 63.38
N MET A 83 -27.96 1.93 63.60
CA MET A 83 -28.89 2.26 62.50
C MET A 83 -28.46 3.54 61.76
N GLY A 84 -28.04 4.58 62.48
CA GLY A 84 -27.51 5.81 61.89
C GLY A 84 -26.26 5.57 61.06
N LEU A 85 -25.32 4.76 61.57
CA LEU A 85 -24.11 4.37 60.86
C LEU A 85 -24.43 3.56 59.58
N LEU A 86 -25.37 2.62 59.66
CA LEU A 86 -25.79 1.83 58.51
C LEU A 86 -26.42 2.72 57.43
N ALA A 87 -27.34 3.61 57.82
CA ALA A 87 -27.94 4.59 56.90
C ALA A 87 -26.88 5.50 56.28
N PHE A 88 -25.88 5.94 57.05
CA PHE A 88 -24.76 6.73 56.55
C PHE A 88 -23.91 5.98 55.52
N VAL A 89 -23.57 4.71 55.77
CA VAL A 89 -22.80 3.88 54.82
C VAL A 89 -23.58 3.61 53.53
N LEU A 90 -24.87 3.30 53.63
CA LEU A 90 -25.73 3.04 52.47
C LEU A 90 -25.90 4.29 51.60
N THR A 91 -26.21 5.44 52.22
CA THR A 91 -26.34 6.72 51.50
C THR A 91 -25.01 7.15 50.89
N ARG A 92 -23.89 7.00 51.60
CA ARG A 92 -22.54 7.27 51.06
C ARG A 92 -22.22 6.36 49.88
N ARG A 93 -22.51 5.05 49.96
CA ARG A 93 -22.31 4.10 48.86
C ARG A 93 -23.18 4.42 47.65
N GLN A 94 -24.45 4.78 47.86
CA GLN A 94 -25.36 5.17 46.78
C GLN A 94 -24.89 6.45 46.09
N ARG A 95 -24.51 7.48 46.85
CA ARG A 95 -23.94 8.73 46.29
C ARG A 95 -22.68 8.44 45.47
N ALA A 96 -21.77 7.61 45.98
CA ALA A 96 -20.56 7.23 45.26
C ALA A 96 -20.85 6.47 43.94
N ARG A 97 -21.88 5.61 43.90
CA ARG A 97 -22.28 4.90 42.67
C ARG A 97 -22.85 5.85 41.62
N ARG A 98 -23.72 6.78 42.01
CA ARG A 98 -24.31 7.77 41.10
C ARG A 98 -23.24 8.65 40.46
N LEU A 99 -22.33 9.18 41.28
CA LEU A 99 -21.21 10.00 40.78
C LEU A 99 -20.33 9.24 39.78
N ARG A 100 -20.05 7.95 40.02
CA ARG A 100 -19.29 7.11 39.08
C ARG A 100 -20.04 6.86 37.76
N GLN A 101 -21.35 6.59 37.82
CA GLN A 101 -22.16 6.39 36.63
C GLN A 101 -22.23 7.66 35.78
N GLU A 102 -22.41 8.82 36.41
CA GLU A 102 -22.40 10.11 35.72
C GLU A 102 -21.03 10.41 35.09
N ALA A 103 -19.93 10.12 35.80
CA ALA A 103 -18.58 10.30 35.26
C ALA A 103 -18.33 9.40 34.04
N LEU A 104 -18.71 8.11 34.12
CA LEU A 104 -18.58 7.17 32.99
C LEU A 104 -19.46 7.59 31.81
N ALA A 105 -20.70 8.03 32.06
CA ALA A 105 -21.59 8.51 31.00
C ALA A 105 -21.02 9.74 30.29
N ARG A 106 -20.42 10.68 31.03
CA ARG A 106 -19.74 11.85 30.44
C ARG A 106 -18.54 11.44 29.60
N MET A 107 -17.69 10.54 30.11
CA MET A 107 -16.53 10.04 29.35
C MET A 107 -16.95 9.31 28.07
N ASN A 108 -17.98 8.46 28.13
CA ASN A 108 -18.49 7.76 26.96
C ASN A 108 -19.07 8.74 25.92
N ALA A 109 -19.87 9.72 26.37
CA ALA A 109 -20.42 10.73 25.47
C ALA A 109 -19.31 11.58 24.80
N GLU A 110 -18.25 11.92 25.55
CA GLU A 110 -17.09 12.62 25.01
C GLU A 110 -16.32 11.74 24.01
N LEU A 111 -16.12 10.45 24.32
CA LEU A 111 -15.45 9.52 23.41
C LEU A 111 -16.25 9.32 22.13
N GLU A 112 -17.57 9.10 22.22
CA GLU A 112 -18.46 8.97 21.06
C GLU A 112 -18.43 10.22 20.20
N SER A 113 -18.45 11.41 20.81
CA SER A 113 -18.31 12.67 20.10
C SER A 113 -16.96 12.76 19.36
N ARG A 114 -15.85 12.46 20.05
CA ARG A 114 -14.50 12.47 19.45
C ARG A 114 -14.38 11.45 18.32
N VAL A 115 -14.89 10.24 18.50
CA VAL A 115 -14.88 9.18 17.48
C VAL A 115 -15.69 9.62 16.27
N SER A 116 -16.89 10.18 16.47
CA SER A 116 -17.73 10.69 15.39
C SER A 116 -17.04 11.81 14.61
N THR A 117 -16.47 12.79 15.31
CA THR A 117 -15.71 13.90 14.68
C THR A 117 -14.51 13.37 13.89
N ARG A 118 -13.71 12.48 14.47
CA ARG A 118 -12.53 11.91 13.78
C ARG A 118 -12.92 11.03 12.61
N THR A 119 -14.00 10.25 12.72
CA THR A 119 -14.49 9.43 11.62
C THR A 119 -14.98 10.31 10.46
N ALA A 120 -15.69 11.40 10.76
CA ALA A 120 -16.12 12.36 9.75
C ALA A 120 -14.94 13.09 9.08
N GLU A 121 -13.94 13.51 9.85
CA GLU A 121 -12.71 14.12 9.35
C GLU A 121 -11.93 13.16 8.43
N LEU A 122 -11.72 11.91 8.89
CA LEU A 122 -11.02 10.89 8.13
C LEU A 122 -11.76 10.52 6.85
N THR A 123 -13.09 10.39 6.91
CA THR A 123 -13.91 10.10 5.73
C THR A 123 -13.80 11.21 4.71
N ARG A 124 -13.86 12.48 5.14
CA ARG A 124 -13.67 13.63 4.24
C ARG A 124 -12.29 13.63 3.59
N SER A 125 -11.24 13.42 4.39
CA SER A 125 -9.86 13.35 3.87
C SER A 125 -9.69 12.21 2.88
N ASN A 126 -10.23 11.02 3.17
CA ASN A 126 -10.16 9.87 2.29
C ASN A 126 -10.91 10.13 0.96
N THR A 127 -12.11 10.73 1.01
CA THR A 127 -12.84 11.11 -0.21
C THR A 127 -12.10 12.17 -1.04
N ALA A 128 -11.43 13.12 -0.39
CA ALA A 128 -10.63 14.14 -1.08
C ALA A 128 -9.40 13.52 -1.75
N LEU A 129 -8.68 12.65 -1.05
CA LEU A 129 -7.52 11.91 -1.59
C LEU A 129 -7.92 11.00 -2.75
N ALA A 130 -9.05 10.30 -2.66
CA ALA A 130 -9.56 9.48 -3.76
C ALA A 130 -9.85 10.33 -5.01
N GLY A 131 -10.39 11.54 -4.83
CA GLY A 131 -10.58 12.50 -5.91
C GLY A 131 -9.26 12.95 -6.54
N GLU A 132 -8.28 13.32 -5.72
CA GLU A 132 -6.95 13.75 -6.19
C GLU A 132 -6.21 12.64 -6.94
N ILE A 133 -6.30 11.39 -6.47
CA ILE A 133 -5.73 10.22 -7.17
C ILE A 133 -6.40 10.05 -8.53
N ALA A 134 -7.73 10.11 -8.61
CA ALA A 134 -8.44 9.97 -9.88
C ALA A 134 -8.12 11.11 -10.87
N GLU A 135 -7.97 12.35 -10.39
CA GLU A 135 -7.51 13.46 -11.22
C GLU A 135 -6.08 13.24 -11.73
N ARG A 136 -5.18 12.77 -10.86
CA ARG A 136 -3.80 12.47 -11.22
C ARG A 136 -3.71 11.36 -12.26
N GLU A 137 -4.42 10.25 -12.08
CA GLU A 137 -4.44 9.14 -13.04
C GLU A 137 -4.96 9.59 -14.42
N ASN A 138 -6.01 10.41 -14.44
CA ASN A 138 -6.53 11.00 -15.67
C ASN A 138 -5.53 11.94 -16.34
N ALA A 139 -4.83 12.77 -15.56
CA ALA A 139 -3.78 13.65 -16.06
C ALA A 139 -2.60 12.85 -16.65
N GLU A 140 -2.14 11.82 -15.95
CA GLU A 140 -1.06 10.93 -16.42
C GLU A 140 -1.46 10.20 -17.71
N ALA A 141 -2.68 9.67 -17.80
CA ALA A 141 -3.20 9.06 -19.00
C ALA A 141 -3.29 10.05 -20.19
N LYS A 142 -3.70 11.29 -19.92
CA LYS A 142 -3.77 12.36 -20.94
C LYS A 142 -2.37 12.74 -21.44
N VAL A 143 -1.41 12.90 -20.54
CA VAL A 143 0.00 13.18 -20.89
C VAL A 143 0.57 12.06 -21.75
N ARG A 144 0.30 10.79 -21.40
CA ARG A 144 0.75 9.64 -22.20
C ARG A 144 0.18 9.67 -23.62
N ARG A 145 -1.13 9.91 -23.77
CA ARG A 145 -1.78 10.03 -25.10
C ARG A 145 -1.18 11.16 -25.93
N LEU A 146 -1.00 12.34 -25.34
CA LEU A 146 -0.42 13.50 -26.04
C LEU A 146 1.02 13.24 -26.49
N ARG A 147 1.82 12.51 -25.69
CA ARG A 147 3.17 12.09 -26.09
C ARG A 147 3.14 11.13 -27.28
N ASP A 148 2.25 10.14 -27.25
CA ASP A 148 2.10 9.17 -28.35
C ASP A 148 1.64 9.88 -29.65
N ASP A 149 0.71 10.82 -29.54
CA ASP A 149 0.23 11.62 -30.68
C ASP A 149 1.32 12.54 -31.24
N LEU A 150 2.13 13.17 -30.37
CA LEU A 150 3.23 14.03 -30.80
C LEU A 150 4.34 13.22 -31.48
N ALA A 151 4.67 12.05 -30.96
CA ALA A 151 5.62 11.13 -31.61
C ALA A 151 5.12 10.72 -33.00
N GLN A 152 3.82 10.41 -33.14
CA GLN A 152 3.22 10.10 -34.44
C GLN A 152 3.28 11.31 -35.40
N ALA A 153 2.94 12.50 -34.93
CA ALA A 153 3.00 13.72 -35.73
C ALA A 153 4.43 14.01 -36.21
N ASN A 154 5.43 13.80 -35.35
CA ASN A 154 6.84 13.98 -35.70
C ASN A 154 7.28 13.02 -36.81
N ARG A 155 6.92 11.73 -36.71
CA ARG A 155 7.21 10.73 -37.76
C ARG A 155 6.55 11.08 -39.08
N LEU A 156 5.28 11.49 -39.07
CA LEU A 156 4.58 11.93 -40.29
C LEU A 156 5.20 13.20 -40.88
N SER A 157 5.64 14.14 -40.02
CA SER A 157 6.31 15.36 -40.47
C SER A 157 7.63 15.04 -41.17
N ILE A 158 8.46 14.17 -40.59
CA ILE A 158 9.70 13.69 -41.21
C ILE A 158 9.39 13.01 -42.55
N LEU A 159 8.42 12.09 -42.59
CA LEU A 159 7.91 11.46 -43.81
C LEU A 159 7.47 12.47 -44.88
N GLY A 160 6.79 13.55 -44.46
CA GLY A 160 6.36 14.62 -45.35
C GLY A 160 7.52 15.44 -45.90
N GLN A 161 8.47 15.83 -45.04
CA GLN A 161 9.68 16.57 -45.43
C GLN A 161 10.54 15.80 -46.44
N ILE A 162 10.51 14.48 -46.37
CA ILE A 162 11.33 13.60 -47.21
C ILE A 162 10.54 12.88 -48.32
N ALA A 163 9.26 13.18 -48.47
CA ALA A 163 8.37 12.51 -49.43
C ALA A 163 8.88 12.60 -50.87
N ALA A 164 9.52 13.73 -51.23
CA ALA A 164 10.10 13.92 -52.55
C ALA A 164 11.26 12.95 -52.83
N GLY A 165 12.13 12.70 -51.83
CA GLY A 165 13.23 11.74 -51.94
C GLY A 165 12.71 10.30 -52.07
N VAL A 166 11.71 9.94 -51.27
CA VAL A 166 11.04 8.64 -51.34
C VAL A 166 10.39 8.42 -52.70
N ALA A 167 9.64 9.42 -53.20
CA ALA A 167 9.01 9.34 -54.50
C ALA A 167 10.05 9.17 -55.61
N HIS A 168 11.18 9.85 -55.51
CA HIS A 168 12.28 9.71 -56.46
C HIS A 168 12.87 8.28 -56.42
N GLU A 169 13.14 7.74 -55.24
CA GLU A 169 13.68 6.38 -55.06
C GLU A 169 12.70 5.28 -55.49
N ILE A 170 11.39 5.50 -55.41
CA ILE A 170 10.37 4.57 -55.94
C ILE A 170 10.25 4.71 -57.46
N ASN A 171 10.32 5.93 -57.99
CA ASN A 171 10.18 6.16 -59.42
C ASN A 171 11.35 5.58 -60.24
N GLN A 172 12.56 5.50 -59.66
CA GLN A 172 13.73 4.89 -60.31
C GLN A 172 13.52 3.42 -60.71
N PRO A 173 13.21 2.47 -59.79
CA PRO A 173 12.93 1.08 -60.16
C PRO A 173 11.68 0.95 -61.03
N VAL A 174 10.66 1.80 -60.87
CA VAL A 174 9.48 1.81 -61.75
C VAL A 174 9.87 2.13 -63.20
N ALA A 175 10.72 3.14 -63.40
CA ALA A 175 11.23 3.48 -64.73
C ALA A 175 12.06 2.33 -65.32
N ALA A 176 12.91 1.69 -64.51
CA ALA A 176 13.70 0.53 -64.94
C ALA A 176 12.81 -0.67 -65.32
N ILE A 177 11.77 -0.96 -64.54
CA ILE A 177 10.78 -2.01 -64.84
C ILE A 177 10.16 -1.78 -66.22
N ARG A 178 9.75 -0.54 -66.52
CA ARG A 178 9.19 -0.19 -67.83
C ARG A 178 10.18 -0.48 -68.95
N THR A 179 11.43 -0.03 -68.81
CA THR A 179 12.48 -0.26 -69.83
C THR A 179 12.80 -1.74 -70.02
N TYR A 180 12.91 -2.52 -68.94
CA TYR A 180 13.14 -3.96 -69.04
C TYR A 180 11.96 -4.69 -69.69
N ALA A 181 10.72 -4.27 -69.40
CA ALA A 181 9.53 -4.87 -70.01
C ALA A 181 9.46 -4.58 -71.51
N GLU A 182 9.70 -3.33 -71.93
CA GLU A 182 9.76 -2.94 -73.35
C GLU A 182 10.85 -3.72 -74.10
N ASN A 183 12.04 -3.84 -73.51
CA ASN A 183 13.15 -4.59 -74.10
C ASN A 183 12.87 -6.10 -74.16
N ALA A 184 12.23 -6.67 -73.12
CA ALA A 184 11.82 -8.08 -73.14
C ALA A 184 10.84 -8.36 -74.29
N GLY A 185 9.86 -7.47 -74.51
CA GLY A 185 8.95 -7.56 -75.66
C GLY A 185 9.68 -7.57 -77.00
N ARG A 186 10.59 -6.61 -77.22
CA ARG A 186 11.41 -6.54 -78.45
C ARG A 186 12.31 -7.78 -78.66
N PHE A 187 12.86 -8.34 -77.58
CA PHE A 187 13.65 -9.56 -77.67
C PHE A 187 12.79 -10.77 -78.03
N LEU A 188 11.57 -10.86 -77.48
CA LEU A 188 10.64 -11.94 -77.84
C LEU A 188 10.17 -11.83 -79.30
N GLU A 189 9.92 -10.63 -79.82
CA GLU A 189 9.58 -10.40 -81.24
C GLU A 189 10.69 -10.88 -82.19
N THR A 190 11.95 -10.81 -81.75
CA THR A 190 13.13 -11.24 -82.53
C THR A 190 13.60 -12.65 -82.21
N GLY A 191 12.81 -13.43 -81.45
CA GLY A 191 13.11 -14.82 -81.08
C GLY A 191 14.24 -14.98 -80.04
N LYS A 192 14.71 -13.90 -79.42
CA LYS A 192 15.79 -13.89 -78.43
C LYS A 192 15.24 -14.14 -77.02
N THR A 193 15.00 -15.39 -76.68
CA THR A 193 14.38 -15.79 -75.40
C THR A 193 15.27 -15.58 -74.17
N GLU A 194 16.58 -15.81 -74.29
CA GLU A 194 17.52 -15.70 -73.16
C GLU A 194 17.69 -14.26 -72.63
N PRO A 195 17.93 -13.23 -73.49
CA PRO A 195 17.91 -11.83 -73.05
C PRO A 195 16.55 -11.37 -72.50
N ALA A 196 15.44 -11.89 -73.04
CA ALA A 196 14.11 -11.58 -72.52
C ALA A 196 13.92 -12.14 -71.09
N SER A 197 14.40 -13.36 -70.83
CA SER A 197 14.38 -13.97 -69.49
C SER A 197 15.22 -13.19 -68.47
N GLY A 198 16.39 -12.69 -68.87
CA GLY A 198 17.23 -11.81 -68.04
C GLY A 198 16.52 -10.51 -67.66
N ASN A 199 15.80 -9.89 -68.59
CA ASN A 199 15.00 -8.69 -68.32
C ASN A 199 13.83 -8.98 -67.36
N LEU A 200 13.12 -10.10 -67.53
CA LEU A 200 12.05 -10.51 -66.62
C LEU A 200 12.58 -10.74 -65.20
N THR A 201 13.75 -11.37 -65.06
CA THR A 201 14.42 -11.54 -63.76
C THR A 201 14.78 -10.19 -63.13
N SER A 202 15.24 -9.24 -63.95
CA SER A 202 15.54 -7.88 -63.49
C SER A 202 14.28 -7.14 -63.01
N ILE A 203 13.14 -7.32 -63.68
CA ILE A 203 11.84 -6.77 -63.24
C ILE A 203 11.47 -7.31 -61.86
N VAL A 204 11.58 -8.63 -61.63
CA VAL A 204 11.30 -9.23 -60.32
C VAL A 204 12.15 -8.58 -59.24
N SER A 205 13.46 -8.45 -59.47
CA SER A 205 14.37 -7.80 -58.51
C SER A 205 14.00 -6.33 -58.22
N MET A 206 13.56 -5.58 -59.24
CA MET A 206 13.09 -4.20 -59.04
C MET A 206 11.78 -4.14 -58.24
N THR A 207 10.86 -5.10 -58.44
CA THR A 207 9.64 -5.18 -57.62
C THR A 207 9.92 -5.54 -56.17
N GLU A 208 10.87 -6.44 -55.91
CA GLU A 208 11.35 -6.73 -54.55
C GLU A 208 11.95 -5.50 -53.88
N ARG A 209 12.72 -4.70 -54.64
CA ARG A 209 13.30 -3.44 -54.16
C ARG A 209 12.20 -2.45 -53.75
N ILE A 210 11.15 -2.28 -54.56
CA ILE A 210 9.99 -1.44 -54.21
C ILE A 210 9.24 -1.97 -52.97
N GLY A 211 9.22 -3.28 -52.78
CA GLY A 211 8.71 -3.91 -51.55
C GLY A 211 9.53 -3.53 -50.31
N ALA A 212 10.87 -3.55 -50.41
CA ALA A 212 11.77 -3.21 -49.30
C ALA A 212 11.69 -1.72 -48.88
N ILE A 213 11.91 -0.80 -49.83
CA ILE A 213 10.95 0.25 -50.17
C ILE A 213 9.89 0.65 -49.14
N THR A 214 8.68 0.31 -49.56
CA THR A 214 7.40 0.54 -48.89
C THR A 214 7.32 -0.14 -47.52
N GLY A 215 7.96 -1.29 -47.33
CA GLY A 215 8.03 -1.99 -46.04
C GLY A 215 8.74 -1.17 -44.96
N THR A 216 9.84 -0.51 -45.31
CA THR A 216 10.59 0.35 -44.39
C THR A 216 9.76 1.58 -43.99
N LEU A 217 9.11 2.22 -44.96
CA LEU A 217 8.23 3.38 -44.71
C LEU A 217 7.03 3.01 -43.83
N ARG A 218 6.40 1.86 -44.09
CA ARG A 218 5.29 1.36 -43.29
C ARG A 218 5.72 1.07 -41.85
N THR A 219 6.94 0.57 -41.67
CA THR A 219 7.51 0.32 -40.34
C THR A 219 7.76 1.61 -39.58
N PHE A 220 8.27 2.65 -40.25
CA PHE A 220 8.46 3.98 -39.67
C PHE A 220 7.13 4.66 -39.31
N ALA A 221 6.11 4.56 -40.18
CA ALA A 221 4.79 5.16 -39.95
C ALA A 221 3.94 4.44 -38.87
N ARG A 222 4.33 3.24 -38.44
CA ARG A 222 3.52 2.42 -37.52
C ARG A 222 3.62 2.92 -36.08
N ARG A 223 2.48 3.03 -35.38
CA ARG A 223 2.40 3.42 -33.96
C ARG A 223 3.22 2.48 -33.04
N PRO A 224 3.85 3.01 -31.97
CA PRO A 224 4.45 2.18 -30.92
C PRO A 224 3.32 1.38 -30.25
N GLY A 225 3.38 0.05 -30.36
CA GLY A 225 2.27 -0.83 -29.96
C GLY A 225 2.56 -1.76 -28.79
N VAL A 226 3.77 -1.74 -28.22
CA VAL A 226 4.17 -2.72 -27.20
C VAL A 226 4.66 -1.99 -25.97
N ALA A 227 4.04 -2.27 -24.82
CA ALA A 227 4.46 -1.75 -23.54
C ALA A 227 5.89 -2.22 -23.21
N ALA A 228 6.67 -1.34 -22.59
CA ALA A 228 7.96 -1.74 -22.05
C ALA A 228 7.75 -2.70 -20.88
N SER A 229 8.55 -3.76 -20.82
CA SER A 229 8.60 -4.71 -19.71
C SER A 229 10.06 -4.90 -19.27
N PRO A 230 10.31 -5.40 -18.06
CA PRO A 230 11.63 -5.90 -17.69
C PRO A 230 12.09 -6.93 -18.72
N LEU A 231 13.26 -6.70 -19.32
CA LEU A 231 13.81 -7.53 -20.39
C LEU A 231 15.30 -7.77 -20.16
N PRO A 232 15.74 -9.03 -19.98
CA PRO A 232 17.14 -9.38 -20.04
C PRO A 232 17.69 -9.10 -21.45
N VAL A 233 18.72 -8.26 -21.55
CA VAL A 233 19.25 -7.82 -22.84
C VAL A 233 19.67 -8.98 -23.76
N ARG A 234 20.18 -10.09 -23.19
CA ARG A 234 20.54 -11.29 -23.96
C ARG A 234 19.37 -11.88 -24.74
N GLU A 235 18.13 -11.82 -24.23
CA GLU A 235 16.97 -12.37 -24.93
C GLU A 235 16.66 -11.62 -26.23
N ALA A 236 16.94 -10.31 -26.27
CA ALA A 236 16.81 -9.50 -27.48
C ALA A 236 17.97 -9.77 -28.46
N ILE A 237 19.19 -9.99 -27.94
CA ILE A 237 20.35 -10.37 -28.77
C ILE A 237 20.10 -11.72 -29.43
N ASP A 238 19.68 -12.72 -28.67
CA ASP A 238 19.41 -14.07 -29.19
C ASP A 238 18.23 -14.07 -30.17
N GLY A 239 17.18 -13.28 -29.89
CA GLY A 239 16.08 -13.05 -30.82
C GLY A 239 16.54 -12.46 -32.16
N ALA A 240 17.34 -11.39 -32.12
CA ALA A 240 17.89 -10.76 -33.31
C ALA A 240 18.81 -11.71 -34.12
N LEU A 241 19.68 -12.47 -33.45
CA LEU A 241 20.55 -13.47 -34.09
C LEU A 241 19.75 -14.62 -34.72
N SER A 242 18.68 -15.08 -34.05
CA SER A 242 17.79 -16.11 -34.59
C SER A 242 17.12 -15.67 -35.89
N LEU A 243 16.64 -14.43 -35.95
CA LEU A 243 16.01 -13.84 -37.14
C LEU A 243 16.97 -13.74 -38.33
N LEU A 244 18.28 -13.59 -38.07
CA LEU A 244 19.31 -13.45 -39.10
C LEU A 244 20.12 -14.74 -39.34
N SER A 245 19.72 -15.85 -38.74
CA SER A 245 20.49 -17.11 -38.74
C SER A 245 20.83 -17.65 -40.14
N GLY A 246 19.91 -17.55 -41.10
CA GLY A 246 20.16 -17.94 -42.50
C GLY A 246 21.23 -17.05 -43.15
N ARG A 247 21.08 -15.73 -43.02
CA ARG A 247 22.00 -14.75 -43.61
C ARG A 247 23.41 -14.79 -42.99
N ILE A 248 23.50 -15.02 -41.69
CA ILE A 248 24.79 -15.21 -40.98
C ILE A 248 25.50 -16.44 -41.52
N ARG A 249 24.77 -17.54 -41.76
CA ARG A 249 25.32 -18.77 -42.33
C ARG A 249 25.83 -18.56 -43.76
N ASP A 250 25.04 -17.90 -44.60
CA ASP A 250 25.37 -17.67 -46.01
C ASP A 250 26.57 -16.73 -46.20
N SER A 251 26.80 -15.83 -45.24
CA SER A 251 27.91 -14.86 -45.27
C SER A 251 29.20 -15.37 -44.62
N GLY A 252 29.18 -16.51 -43.93
CA GLY A 252 30.36 -17.06 -43.25
C GLY A 252 30.90 -16.20 -42.10
N VAL A 253 30.12 -15.24 -41.59
CA VAL A 253 30.54 -14.31 -40.54
C VAL A 253 30.62 -14.99 -39.18
N THR A 254 31.73 -14.77 -38.47
CA THR A 254 31.90 -15.20 -37.08
C THR A 254 31.23 -14.22 -36.12
N ILE A 255 30.26 -14.70 -35.34
CA ILE A 255 29.59 -13.91 -34.29
C ILE A 255 30.23 -14.19 -32.93
N VAL A 256 30.77 -13.15 -32.29
CA VAL A 256 31.25 -13.20 -30.92
C VAL A 256 30.18 -12.63 -29.99
N LYS A 257 29.58 -13.52 -29.18
CA LYS A 257 28.53 -13.16 -28.20
C LYS A 257 29.15 -12.52 -26.94
N PRO A 258 28.35 -11.76 -26.15
CA PRO A 258 28.82 -11.19 -24.89
C PRO A 258 29.29 -12.27 -23.90
N ARG A 259 30.38 -12.02 -23.18
CA ARG A 259 30.95 -12.94 -22.18
C ARG A 259 30.14 -12.95 -20.87
N GLY A 260 30.19 -14.06 -20.12
CA GLY A 260 29.53 -14.22 -18.81
C GLY A 260 28.07 -14.70 -18.85
N ASN A 261 27.54 -15.16 -17.72
CA ASN A 261 26.16 -15.67 -17.60
C ASN A 261 25.15 -14.62 -17.12
N ALA A 262 25.61 -13.52 -16.54
CA ALA A 262 24.74 -12.41 -16.15
C ALA A 262 24.24 -11.67 -17.40
N SER A 263 22.96 -11.31 -17.40
CA SER A 263 22.38 -10.40 -18.39
C SER A 263 21.74 -9.26 -17.64
N PRO A 264 22.21 -8.01 -17.80
CA PRO A 264 21.52 -6.88 -17.21
C PRO A 264 20.12 -6.77 -17.79
N VAL A 265 19.20 -6.24 -16.98
CA VAL A 265 17.78 -6.10 -17.31
C VAL A 265 17.50 -4.62 -17.59
N VAL A 266 16.71 -4.35 -18.62
CA VAL A 266 16.28 -3.00 -19.02
C VAL A 266 14.76 -2.94 -19.15
N MET A 267 14.16 -1.77 -18.99
CA MET A 267 12.74 -1.57 -19.33
C MET A 267 12.59 -1.33 -20.82
N ALA A 268 12.29 -2.38 -21.59
CA ALA A 268 12.16 -2.27 -23.02
C ALA A 268 11.10 -3.21 -23.60
N SER A 269 10.56 -2.83 -24.76
CA SER A 269 9.84 -3.79 -25.60
C SER A 269 10.85 -4.68 -26.31
N ARG A 270 10.74 -6.01 -26.13
CA ARG A 270 11.59 -7.00 -26.80
C ARG A 270 11.68 -6.78 -28.31
N ILE A 271 10.51 -6.66 -28.96
CA ILE A 271 10.41 -6.46 -30.41
C ILE A 271 11.13 -5.18 -30.85
N ARG A 272 11.03 -4.09 -30.08
CA ARG A 272 11.67 -2.80 -30.41
C ARG A 272 13.19 -2.89 -30.28
N LEU A 273 13.70 -3.51 -29.22
CA LEU A 273 15.14 -3.69 -29.05
C LEU A 273 15.72 -4.66 -30.10
N GLU A 274 15.03 -5.75 -30.38
CA GLU A 274 15.37 -6.68 -31.48
C GLU A 274 15.42 -5.94 -32.82
N GLN A 275 14.51 -5.01 -33.09
CA GLN A 275 14.50 -4.24 -34.33
C GLN A 275 15.76 -3.38 -34.50
N ILE A 276 16.23 -2.71 -33.44
CA ILE A 276 17.50 -1.98 -33.47
C ILE A 276 18.64 -2.96 -33.79
N LEU A 277 18.73 -4.06 -33.03
CA LEU A 277 19.80 -5.03 -33.16
C LEU A 277 19.83 -5.69 -34.55
N VAL A 278 18.68 -6.08 -35.08
CA VAL A 278 18.54 -6.62 -36.43
C VAL A 278 19.03 -5.62 -37.47
N ASN A 279 18.68 -4.34 -37.33
CA ASN A 279 19.16 -3.30 -38.26
C ASN A 279 20.68 -3.11 -38.18
N LEU A 280 21.26 -3.06 -36.97
CA LEU A 280 22.71 -2.95 -36.79
C LEU A 280 23.45 -4.16 -37.35
N LEU A 281 22.96 -5.37 -37.06
CA LEU A 281 23.55 -6.63 -37.54
C LEU A 281 23.44 -6.76 -39.06
N GLN A 282 22.31 -6.40 -39.67
CA GLN A 282 22.20 -6.35 -41.13
C GLN A 282 23.17 -5.35 -41.73
N ASN A 283 23.34 -4.19 -41.08
CA ASN A 283 24.28 -3.19 -41.55
C ASN A 283 25.73 -3.69 -41.54
N ALA A 284 26.14 -4.38 -40.47
CA ALA A 284 27.43 -5.04 -40.36
C ALA A 284 27.61 -6.15 -41.41
N LEU A 285 26.64 -7.04 -41.59
CA LEU A 285 26.69 -8.13 -42.58
C LEU A 285 26.84 -7.60 -44.02
N ASP A 286 26.17 -6.50 -44.36
CA ASP A 286 26.32 -5.87 -45.67
C ASP A 286 27.71 -5.25 -45.88
N ALA A 287 28.29 -4.66 -44.83
CA ALA A 287 29.58 -3.97 -44.91
C ALA A 287 30.76 -4.93 -45.08
N MET A 288 30.61 -6.19 -44.65
CA MET A 288 31.69 -7.18 -44.65
C MET A 288 31.62 -8.22 -45.78
N LYS A 289 30.79 -8.01 -46.82
CA LYS A 289 30.63 -9.01 -47.90
C LYS A 289 31.94 -9.43 -48.57
N ASP A 290 32.86 -8.49 -48.72
CA ASP A 290 34.16 -8.70 -49.37
C ASP A 290 35.33 -8.68 -48.37
N GLN A 291 35.04 -8.80 -47.07
CA GLN A 291 36.04 -8.70 -46.01
C GLN A 291 36.67 -10.08 -45.70
N PRO A 292 38.00 -10.19 -45.62
CA PRO A 292 38.64 -11.41 -45.15
C PRO A 292 38.36 -11.63 -43.65
N ASP A 293 38.03 -12.86 -43.28
CA ASP A 293 37.67 -13.26 -41.90
C ASP A 293 36.61 -12.33 -41.26
N PRO A 294 35.39 -12.29 -41.81
CA PRO A 294 34.37 -11.35 -41.37
C PRO A 294 33.89 -11.69 -39.95
N ARG A 295 33.91 -10.70 -39.05
CA ARG A 295 33.63 -10.88 -37.63
C ARG A 295 32.76 -9.76 -37.08
N ILE A 296 31.70 -10.13 -36.37
CA ILE A 296 30.86 -9.23 -35.58
C ILE A 296 31.02 -9.58 -34.10
N GLU A 297 31.28 -8.58 -33.28
CA GLU A 297 31.35 -8.70 -31.83
C GLU A 297 30.23 -7.92 -31.17
N ILE A 298 29.48 -8.58 -30.31
CA ILE A 298 28.43 -7.98 -29.48
C ILE A 298 28.95 -7.94 -28.04
N GLN A 299 29.06 -6.75 -27.46
CA GLN A 299 29.53 -6.55 -26.09
C GLN A 299 28.41 -5.97 -25.22
N LEU A 300 28.43 -6.38 -23.96
CA LEU A 300 27.62 -5.81 -22.91
C LEU A 300 28.56 -5.22 -21.86
N ALA A 301 28.40 -3.93 -21.58
CA ALA A 301 29.09 -3.26 -20.48
C ALA A 301 28.06 -2.61 -19.57
N GLU A 302 28.27 -2.73 -18.27
CA GLU A 302 27.44 -2.07 -17.25
C GLU A 302 28.22 -0.90 -16.69
N HIS A 303 27.61 0.28 -16.66
CA HIS A 303 28.20 1.48 -16.10
C HIS A 303 27.15 2.20 -15.24
N ASN A 304 27.32 2.14 -13.92
CA ASN A 304 26.37 2.69 -12.95
C ASN A 304 24.94 2.12 -13.13
N ASP A 305 23.98 2.98 -13.44
CA ASP A 305 22.58 2.63 -13.70
C ASP A 305 22.29 2.40 -15.20
N ARG A 306 23.33 2.15 -16.02
CA ARG A 306 23.21 2.02 -17.47
C ARG A 306 23.85 0.76 -18.02
N VAL A 307 23.27 0.28 -19.12
CA VAL A 307 23.74 -0.84 -19.92
C VAL A 307 24.10 -0.33 -21.30
N LEU A 308 25.33 -0.60 -21.71
CA LEU A 308 25.85 -0.32 -23.03
C LEU A 308 25.86 -1.63 -23.84
N ILE A 309 25.16 -1.62 -24.97
CA ILE A 309 25.09 -2.72 -25.93
C ILE A 309 25.85 -2.28 -27.17
N SER A 310 27.05 -2.81 -27.36
CA SER A 310 27.90 -2.46 -28.49
C SER A 310 27.87 -3.56 -29.55
N VAL A 311 27.62 -3.18 -30.81
CA VAL A 311 27.72 -4.04 -31.99
C VAL A 311 28.86 -3.52 -32.85
N ARG A 312 29.92 -4.31 -32.97
CA ARG A 312 31.15 -3.96 -33.68
C ARG A 312 31.42 -4.93 -34.81
N ASP A 313 31.72 -4.40 -35.98
CA ASP A 313 32.20 -5.19 -37.12
C ASP A 313 33.69 -4.93 -37.41
N ASN A 314 34.30 -5.75 -38.25
CA ASN A 314 35.66 -5.56 -38.79
C ASN A 314 35.65 -5.18 -40.28
N GLY A 315 34.58 -4.53 -40.75
CA GLY A 315 34.47 -4.08 -42.13
C GLY A 315 35.36 -2.87 -42.46
N PRO A 316 35.12 -2.21 -43.59
CA PRO A 316 35.91 -1.04 -44.03
C PRO A 316 35.71 0.20 -43.15
N GLY A 317 34.75 0.17 -42.22
CA GLY A 317 34.40 1.31 -41.38
C GLY A 317 33.66 2.41 -42.13
N LEU A 318 33.64 3.61 -41.55
CA LEU A 318 32.92 4.78 -42.07
C LEU A 318 33.90 5.94 -42.26
N GLY A 319 33.90 6.54 -43.45
CA GLY A 319 34.64 7.78 -43.70
C GLY A 319 34.09 8.96 -42.87
N PRO A 320 34.86 10.04 -42.67
CA PRO A 320 34.46 11.17 -41.81
C PRO A 320 33.13 11.81 -42.21
N GLU A 321 32.89 11.94 -43.52
CA GLU A 321 31.66 12.51 -44.07
C GLU A 321 30.45 11.57 -43.88
N ALA A 322 30.65 10.26 -44.06
CA ALA A 322 29.61 9.26 -43.82
C ALA A 322 29.24 9.17 -42.33
N ALA A 323 30.23 9.32 -41.43
CA ALA A 323 30.00 9.32 -39.98
C ALA A 323 29.21 10.55 -39.50
N GLY A 324 29.52 11.75 -40.03
CA GLY A 324 28.80 12.98 -39.68
C GLY A 324 27.33 12.98 -40.13
N ASN A 325 27.04 12.22 -41.18
CA ASN A 325 25.73 12.22 -41.82
C ASN A 325 24.91 10.94 -41.56
N LEU A 326 25.42 10.03 -40.75
CA LEU A 326 24.91 8.66 -40.61
C LEU A 326 23.49 8.56 -40.03
N PHE A 327 23.08 9.56 -39.25
CA PHE A 327 21.76 9.64 -38.65
C PHE A 327 20.83 10.61 -39.39
N MET A 328 21.20 11.04 -40.61
CA MET A 328 20.31 11.79 -41.49
C MET A 328 19.49 10.84 -42.38
N PRO A 329 18.17 11.08 -42.56
CA PRO A 329 17.33 10.26 -43.45
C PRO A 329 17.87 10.21 -44.88
N PHE A 330 17.75 9.06 -45.56
CA PHE A 330 18.23 8.80 -46.94
C PHE A 330 19.73 8.93 -47.15
N GLN A 331 20.50 9.20 -46.10
CA GLN A 331 21.94 9.13 -46.18
C GLN A 331 22.36 7.66 -46.17
N THR A 332 22.85 7.18 -47.30
CA THR A 332 23.22 5.78 -47.49
C THR A 332 24.41 5.70 -48.44
N THR A 333 25.39 4.87 -48.10
CA THR A 333 26.49 4.51 -49.01
C THR A 333 26.18 3.22 -49.77
N LYS A 334 25.02 2.60 -49.52
CA LYS A 334 24.61 1.31 -50.10
C LYS A 334 23.67 1.51 -51.28
N GLU A 335 23.97 0.89 -52.42
CA GLU A 335 23.11 0.94 -53.63
C GLU A 335 21.65 0.49 -53.40
N LYS A 336 21.41 -0.39 -52.42
CA LYS A 336 20.09 -0.98 -52.11
C LYS A 336 19.48 -0.49 -50.79
N GLY A 337 20.14 0.40 -50.06
CA GLY A 337 19.69 0.84 -48.73
C GLY A 337 19.01 2.19 -48.78
N LEU A 338 17.80 2.31 -48.24
CA LEU A 338 17.01 3.56 -48.12
C LEU A 338 17.60 4.63 -47.19
N GLY A 339 18.68 4.35 -46.45
CA GLY A 339 19.23 5.28 -45.46
C GLY A 339 18.32 5.59 -44.26
N LEU A 340 17.23 4.84 -44.05
CA LEU A 340 16.28 5.07 -42.95
C LEU A 340 16.54 4.21 -41.71
N GLY A 341 17.26 3.08 -41.85
CA GLY A 341 17.38 2.08 -40.79
C GLY A 341 18.01 2.62 -39.50
N LEU A 342 19.07 3.41 -39.61
CA LEU A 342 19.77 3.98 -38.45
C LEU A 342 19.00 5.14 -37.79
N VAL A 343 18.28 5.94 -38.57
CA VAL A 343 17.36 6.96 -38.05
C VAL A 343 16.25 6.31 -37.24
N ILE A 344 15.62 5.26 -37.78
CA ILE A 344 14.60 4.46 -37.08
C ILE A 344 15.21 3.87 -35.81
N SER A 345 16.43 3.35 -35.87
CA SER A 345 17.09 2.76 -34.71
C SER A 345 17.37 3.79 -33.61
N GLN A 346 17.74 5.02 -33.98
CA GLN A 346 17.95 6.12 -33.04
C GLN A 346 16.65 6.57 -32.37
N GLU A 347 15.55 6.67 -33.14
CA GLU A 347 14.23 7.01 -32.61
C GLU A 347 13.75 5.92 -31.63
N ILE A 348 13.88 4.64 -32.00
CA ILE A 348 13.54 3.54 -31.10
C ILE A 348 14.38 3.58 -29.83
N ALA A 349 15.68 3.87 -29.92
CA ALA A 349 16.53 3.99 -28.73
C ALA A 349 16.06 5.11 -27.79
N GLN A 350 15.64 6.26 -28.34
CA GLN A 350 15.07 7.37 -27.56
C GLN A 350 13.73 6.99 -26.90
N GLU A 351 12.85 6.27 -27.61
CA GLU A 351 11.61 5.75 -27.04
C GLU A 351 11.83 4.79 -25.87
N LEU A 352 12.92 4.02 -25.91
CA LEU A 352 13.35 3.15 -24.83
C LEU A 352 14.06 3.91 -23.69
N GLY A 353 14.09 5.25 -23.72
CA GLY A 353 14.74 6.09 -22.72
C GLY A 353 16.26 6.15 -22.82
N GLY A 354 16.80 5.79 -23.99
CA GLY A 354 18.22 5.64 -24.26
C GLY A 354 18.74 6.46 -25.44
N THR A 355 19.95 6.12 -25.89
CA THR A 355 20.54 6.71 -27.11
C THR A 355 21.26 5.65 -27.94
N LEU A 356 21.31 5.85 -29.25
CA LEU A 356 22.15 5.09 -30.18
C LEU A 356 23.23 6.02 -30.73
N ARG A 357 24.49 5.59 -30.68
CA ARG A 357 25.64 6.40 -31.13
C ARG A 357 26.62 5.54 -31.92
N LEU A 358 27.34 6.18 -32.85
CA LEU A 358 28.54 5.63 -33.44
C LEU A 358 29.70 5.88 -32.48
N ASP A 359 30.42 4.81 -32.11
CA ASP A 359 31.66 4.90 -31.37
C ASP A 359 32.82 5.10 -32.36
N PRO A 360 33.67 6.14 -32.19
CA PRO A 360 34.82 6.37 -33.05
C PRO A 360 35.80 5.18 -33.11
N GLY A 361 35.76 4.26 -32.15
CA GLY A 361 36.52 3.02 -32.19
C GLY A 361 38.04 3.23 -32.32
N ASN A 362 38.72 2.25 -32.90
CA ASN A 362 40.17 2.27 -33.18
C ASN A 362 40.49 2.39 -34.68
N GLY A 363 39.50 2.77 -35.51
CA GLY A 363 39.66 2.89 -36.96
C GLY A 363 39.50 1.59 -37.75
N ILE A 364 39.16 0.45 -37.11
CA ILE A 364 38.86 -0.82 -37.78
C ILE A 364 37.36 -1.10 -37.65
N GLY A 365 36.65 -1.15 -38.78
CA GLY A 365 35.21 -1.39 -38.85
C GLY A 365 34.35 -0.26 -38.28
N ALA A 366 33.06 -0.53 -38.13
CA ALA A 366 32.13 0.36 -37.44
C ALA A 366 31.71 -0.22 -36.07
N SER A 367 31.46 0.65 -35.10
CA SER A 367 31.01 0.27 -33.76
C SER A 367 29.82 1.12 -33.36
N PHE A 368 28.69 0.48 -33.08
CA PHE A 368 27.46 1.15 -32.66
C PHE A 368 27.13 0.78 -31.23
N THR A 369 26.87 1.78 -30.39
CA THR A 369 26.55 1.58 -28.97
C THR A 369 25.16 2.09 -28.66
N ILE A 370 24.32 1.19 -28.14
CA ILE A 370 23.01 1.49 -27.55
C ILE A 370 23.21 1.69 -26.06
N ASP A 371 22.79 2.82 -25.52
CA ASP A 371 22.82 3.15 -24.10
C ASP A 371 21.40 3.13 -23.55
N LEU A 372 21.10 2.21 -22.62
CA LEU A 372 19.80 2.06 -21.96
C LEU A 372 19.94 2.10 -20.44
N ARG A 373 18.89 2.54 -19.75
CA ARG A 373 18.85 2.51 -18.28
C ARG A 373 18.65 1.06 -17.79
N ARG A 374 19.53 0.62 -16.89
CA ARG A 374 19.44 -0.65 -16.17
C ARG A 374 18.33 -0.56 -15.12
N ILE A 375 17.61 -1.65 -14.93
CA ILE A 375 16.77 -1.85 -13.74
C ILE A 375 17.42 -2.89 -12.84
N GLU A 376 17.38 -2.64 -11.53
CA GLU A 376 17.93 -3.52 -10.49
C GLU A 376 17.12 -4.79 -10.30
#